data_AF-A0A653C6V5-F1
#
_entry.id   AF-A0A653C6V5-F1
#
_cell.length_a   1.000
_cell.length_b   1.000
_cell.length_c   1.000
_cell.angle_alpha   90.00
_cell.angle_beta   90.00
_cell.angle_gamma   90.00
#
_symmetry.space_group_name_H-M   'P 1'
#
loop_
_entity.id
_entity.type
_entity.pdbx_description
1 polymer ?
#
loop_
_entity_poly.entity_id
_entity_poly.type
_entity_poly.pdbx_seq_one_letter_code
_entity_poly.pdbx_strand_id
1 'polypeptide(L)'
;MDGQRGCELMPLLQERLVVLTGGRDRRGGPVLHFPANARRERAKPEDYRRLLQYLMAIPNDEARSLGFTVLVDMRGSTWSTVKPILKALHEHFPAGAIHQALIVKPDNFWQKQRTSLGSHKYKFETNMISIEALPKIIDSAHLTSDLDGTLPYDHSSWLETRLAVEEFAWQAADLLDRLDDLQEDLARNDFADDVSGAKHKIDLHNEMKKQIMKAPVEDIDLLGQRVLQKCCAQDTGQGGGGGSGSGGGSVGGGGDNNPSAGGGGNVVGGNQTASDQSPPPAVTVSQDLTDVRNLVLQNLEAVHSSQQHLLQLWHHKKLKLDQCFQLRLFEQDCEKMFEWICHNRDVFLLNYVEIGHTYQLAKQLQEEHQHFAMSSMNVYVNINRILSVASRLIDGGHYAAAHIRSVASRLDRAWKDFAAGLDERTAVLALSVIFHHKAEQYVENVPAWKQASEGGNIPSEIVMLENSIHQHQSLYEAMCQAYTEVHSTSKKLLYQLDHLVQVCNQPGTDKKHGDSKKYENRPGGNPAADYSEGASHVLAVIHQILNHHRALEQKWHAKKIKLHQRLALRLFQEDVKQVLDWLANHGEVFIRKNTGIGRNLQKARVYQKSHEHFENVAQVSVCTLVHTFYNK
;
A
#
# COMPACT_ATOMS: atom_id res chain seq x y z
N MET A 1 -10.07 30.88 -32.48
CA MET A 1 -10.22 31.22 -33.92
C MET A 1 -10.96 32.55 -34.01
N ASP A 2 -10.26 33.67 -33.86
CA ASP A 2 -10.91 35.00 -33.68
C ASP A 2 -11.14 35.75 -35.00
N GLY A 3 -11.36 35.02 -36.09
CA GLY A 3 -11.60 35.54 -37.44
C GLY A 3 -13.04 35.38 -37.88
N GLN A 4 -13.48 36.21 -38.82
CA GLN A 4 -14.81 36.11 -39.44
C GLN A 4 -14.95 34.78 -40.19
N ARG A 5 -16.02 34.02 -39.92
CA ARG A 5 -16.20 32.68 -40.51
C ARG A 5 -16.80 32.74 -41.92
N GLY A 6 -16.48 31.76 -42.75
CA GLY A 6 -17.03 31.66 -44.11
C GLY A 6 -18.56 31.58 -44.11
N CYS A 7 -19.13 30.88 -43.12
CA CYS A 7 -20.59 30.79 -42.94
C CYS A 7 -21.27 32.16 -42.75
N GLU A 8 -20.59 33.11 -42.10
CA GLU A 8 -21.08 34.48 -41.85
C GLU A 8 -20.96 35.38 -43.10
N LEU A 9 -20.12 34.98 -44.06
CA LEU A 9 -19.88 35.68 -45.32
C LEU A 9 -20.57 35.02 -46.51
N MET A 10 -21.38 34.00 -46.29
CA MET A 10 -22.02 33.21 -47.36
C MET A 10 -22.74 34.04 -48.42
N PRO A 11 -23.56 35.06 -48.09
CA PRO A 11 -24.21 35.87 -49.10
C PRO A 11 -23.21 36.56 -50.03
N LEU A 12 -22.08 37.02 -49.49
CA LEU A 12 -21.03 37.71 -50.24
C LEU A 12 -20.15 36.75 -51.03
N LEU A 13 -19.81 35.59 -50.45
CA LEU A 13 -18.99 34.58 -51.11
C LEU A 13 -19.71 34.07 -52.36
N GLN A 14 -21.01 33.77 -52.27
CA GLN A 14 -21.83 33.32 -53.39
C GLN A 14 -21.93 34.33 -54.55
N GLU A 15 -21.74 35.63 -54.30
CA GLU A 15 -21.77 36.64 -55.35
C GLU A 15 -20.56 36.60 -56.28
N ARG A 16 -19.48 35.90 -55.89
CA ARG A 16 -18.26 35.73 -56.69
C ARG A 16 -17.65 37.09 -57.11
N LEU A 17 -17.68 38.07 -56.20
CA LEU A 17 -17.07 39.40 -56.43
C LEU A 17 -15.54 39.31 -56.49
N VAL A 18 -14.98 38.42 -55.68
CA VAL A 18 -13.58 38.05 -55.62
C VAL A 18 -13.50 36.57 -55.30
N VAL A 19 -12.54 35.87 -55.91
CA VAL A 19 -12.31 34.44 -55.71
C VAL A 19 -10.84 34.17 -55.42
N LEU A 20 -10.62 33.22 -54.53
CA LEU A 20 -9.31 32.61 -54.29
C LEU A 20 -9.31 31.24 -54.98
N THR A 21 -8.66 31.16 -56.14
CA THR A 21 -8.73 29.96 -56.99
C THR A 21 -7.77 28.86 -56.56
N GLY A 22 -6.82 29.19 -55.67
CA GLY A 22 -5.68 28.35 -55.30
C GLY A 22 -4.48 28.45 -56.26
N GLY A 23 -4.61 29.23 -57.34
CA GLY A 23 -3.51 29.53 -58.24
C GLY A 23 -2.35 30.26 -57.54
N ARG A 24 -1.13 30.04 -58.05
CA ARG A 24 0.10 30.70 -57.60
C ARG A 24 0.78 31.45 -58.75
N ASP A 25 1.36 32.61 -58.45
CA ASP A 25 2.26 33.27 -59.40
C ASP A 25 3.60 32.52 -59.48
N ARG A 26 4.49 32.93 -60.40
CA ARG A 26 5.81 32.29 -60.58
C ARG A 26 6.72 32.36 -59.35
N ARG A 27 6.41 33.19 -58.35
CA ARG A 27 7.14 33.30 -57.08
C ARG A 27 6.58 32.34 -56.03
N GLY A 28 5.45 31.68 -56.30
CA GLY A 28 4.68 30.91 -55.33
C GLY A 28 3.66 31.75 -54.55
N GLY A 29 3.51 33.04 -54.88
CA GLY A 29 2.56 33.94 -54.21
C GLY A 29 1.10 33.64 -54.60
N PRO A 30 0.14 33.75 -53.67
CA PRO A 30 -1.26 33.42 -53.93
C PRO A 30 -1.90 34.38 -54.93
N VAL A 31 -2.73 33.83 -55.82
CA VAL A 31 -3.46 34.59 -56.83
C VAL A 31 -4.88 34.85 -56.37
N LEU A 32 -5.26 36.13 -56.33
CA LEU A 32 -6.60 36.57 -56.00
C LEU A 32 -7.25 37.13 -57.26
N HIS A 33 -8.41 36.61 -57.65
CA HIS A 33 -9.03 36.95 -58.93
C HIS A 33 -10.39 37.66 -58.73
N PHE A 34 -10.57 38.78 -59.41
CA PHE A 34 -11.82 39.51 -59.55
C PHE A 34 -12.40 39.23 -60.95
N PRO A 35 -13.29 38.22 -61.10
CA PRO A 35 -13.77 37.72 -62.40
C PRO A 35 -14.81 38.65 -63.01
N ALA A 36 -14.87 38.78 -64.34
CA ALA A 36 -15.81 39.66 -65.06
C ALA A 36 -17.26 39.39 -64.60
N ASN A 37 -17.82 40.32 -63.80
CA ASN A 37 -19.06 40.08 -63.06
C ASN A 37 -19.88 41.36 -62.99
N ALA A 38 -21.11 41.31 -63.54
CA ALA A 38 -22.06 42.42 -63.53
C ALA A 38 -22.45 42.87 -62.12
N ARG A 39 -22.34 41.98 -61.11
CA ARG A 39 -22.64 42.29 -59.71
C ARG A 39 -21.66 43.28 -59.09
N ARG A 40 -20.46 43.46 -59.68
CA ARG A 40 -19.46 44.44 -59.19
C ARG A 40 -19.97 45.87 -59.20
N GLU A 41 -20.91 46.22 -60.08
CA GLU A 41 -21.49 47.57 -60.13
C GLU A 41 -22.32 47.93 -58.87
N ARG A 42 -22.80 46.91 -58.14
CA ARG A 42 -23.64 47.08 -56.94
C ARG A 42 -22.88 46.81 -55.64
N ALA A 43 -21.64 46.33 -55.73
CA ALA A 43 -20.82 45.97 -54.58
C ALA A 43 -20.42 47.22 -53.77
N LYS A 44 -20.57 47.16 -52.44
CA LYS A 44 -20.16 48.24 -51.55
C LYS A 44 -18.67 48.08 -51.18
N PRO A 45 -17.96 49.17 -50.83
CA PRO A 45 -16.58 49.09 -50.36
C PRO A 45 -16.39 48.12 -49.18
N GLU A 46 -17.38 48.05 -48.31
CA GLU A 46 -17.40 47.18 -47.13
C GLU A 46 -17.46 45.69 -47.49
N ASP A 47 -18.15 45.34 -48.59
CA ASP A 47 -18.26 43.96 -49.06
C ASP A 47 -16.88 43.45 -49.51
N TYR A 48 -16.13 44.30 -50.22
CA TYR A 48 -14.74 44.02 -50.59
C TYR A 48 -13.85 43.88 -49.37
N ARG A 49 -13.98 44.78 -48.37
CA ARG A 49 -13.19 44.70 -47.13
C ARG A 49 -13.38 43.36 -46.44
N ARG A 50 -14.63 42.94 -46.22
CA ARG A 50 -14.95 41.68 -45.52
C ARG A 50 -14.49 40.44 -46.29
N LEU A 51 -14.76 40.39 -47.60
CA LEU A 51 -14.33 39.29 -48.45
C LEU A 51 -12.81 39.17 -48.51
N LEU A 52 -12.10 40.29 -48.67
CA LEU A 52 -10.64 40.30 -48.72
C LEU A 52 -10.03 39.89 -47.38
N GLN A 53 -10.55 40.39 -46.25
CA GLN A 53 -10.05 40.01 -44.93
C GLN A 53 -10.15 38.50 -44.70
N TYR A 54 -11.26 37.89 -45.13
CA TYR A 54 -11.46 36.45 -45.05
C TYR A 54 -10.58 35.68 -46.03
N LEU A 55 -10.67 35.98 -47.33
CA LEU A 55 -9.98 35.21 -48.38
C LEU A 55 -8.45 35.30 -48.27
N MET A 56 -7.93 36.48 -47.90
CA MET A 56 -6.49 36.66 -47.75
C MET A 56 -5.93 35.99 -46.48
N ALA A 57 -6.80 35.60 -45.53
CA ALA A 57 -6.41 34.82 -44.36
C ALA A 57 -6.35 33.31 -44.62
N ILE A 58 -6.83 32.83 -45.78
CA ILE A 58 -6.88 31.39 -46.09
C ILE A 58 -5.50 30.81 -46.42
N PRO A 59 -4.67 31.41 -47.30
CA PRO A 59 -3.34 30.88 -47.58
C PRO A 59 -2.49 30.82 -46.31
N ASN A 60 -1.61 29.83 -46.25
CA ASN A 60 -0.64 29.66 -45.17
C ASN A 60 0.32 30.87 -45.08
N ASP A 61 1.02 31.02 -43.95
CA ASP A 61 1.89 32.17 -43.69
C ASP A 61 3.03 32.32 -44.71
N GLU A 62 3.59 31.20 -45.18
CA GLU A 62 4.65 31.18 -46.17
C GLU A 62 4.17 31.81 -47.49
N ALA A 63 3.03 31.37 -48.01
CA ALA A 63 2.41 31.92 -49.21
C ALA A 63 2.01 33.39 -49.03
N ARG A 64 1.43 33.76 -47.88
CA ARG A 64 1.05 35.16 -47.59
C ARG A 64 2.25 36.09 -47.55
N SER A 65 3.40 35.63 -47.06
CA SER A 65 4.62 36.43 -46.95
C SER A 65 5.17 36.90 -48.31
N LEU A 66 4.85 36.16 -49.38
CA LEU A 66 5.22 36.50 -50.75
C LEU A 66 4.34 37.63 -51.33
N GLY A 67 3.24 37.96 -50.69
CA GLY A 67 2.26 38.93 -51.16
C GLY A 67 1.38 38.38 -52.30
N PHE A 68 0.15 38.88 -52.38
CA PHE A 68 -0.84 38.43 -53.36
C PHE A 68 -0.61 39.07 -54.72
N THR A 69 -0.69 38.28 -55.78
CA THR A 69 -0.89 38.78 -57.14
C THR A 69 -2.39 38.90 -57.40
N VAL A 70 -2.87 40.12 -57.63
CA VAL A 70 -4.30 40.40 -57.80
C VAL A 70 -4.63 40.51 -59.29
N LEU A 71 -5.51 39.64 -59.79
CA LEU A 71 -6.04 39.72 -61.14
C LEU A 71 -7.39 40.43 -61.13
N VAL A 72 -7.51 41.52 -61.89
CA VAL A 72 -8.79 42.20 -62.10
C VAL A 72 -9.18 42.09 -63.56
N ASP A 73 -10.17 41.23 -63.84
CA ASP A 73 -10.70 41.12 -65.19
C ASP A 73 -11.56 42.33 -65.50
N MET A 74 -11.12 43.19 -66.43
CA MET A 74 -11.88 44.37 -66.85
C MET A 74 -12.58 44.14 -68.20
N ARG A 75 -12.49 42.93 -68.78
CA ARG A 75 -13.20 42.59 -70.02
C ARG A 75 -14.71 42.68 -69.78
N GLY A 76 -15.41 43.39 -70.66
CA GLY A 76 -16.84 43.65 -70.49
C GLY A 76 -17.21 44.66 -69.39
N SER A 77 -16.23 45.38 -68.82
CA SER A 77 -16.46 46.40 -67.79
C SER A 77 -15.71 47.71 -68.09
N THR A 78 -15.75 48.68 -67.17
CA THR A 78 -15.06 49.98 -67.31
C THR A 78 -14.23 50.30 -66.06
N TRP A 79 -13.37 51.32 -66.14
CA TRP A 79 -12.51 51.74 -65.04
C TRP A 79 -13.26 52.06 -63.73
N SER A 80 -14.54 52.44 -63.79
CA SER A 80 -15.36 52.75 -62.62
C SER A 80 -15.59 51.55 -61.69
N THR A 81 -15.53 50.32 -62.20
CA THR A 81 -15.68 49.09 -61.40
C THR A 81 -14.35 48.56 -60.86
N VAL A 82 -13.23 48.96 -61.46
CA VAL A 82 -11.86 48.58 -61.02
C VAL A 82 -11.37 49.50 -59.90
N LYS A 83 -11.65 50.81 -59.98
CA LYS A 83 -11.20 51.78 -58.99
C LYS A 83 -11.59 51.44 -57.54
N PRO A 84 -12.83 50.98 -57.23
CA PRO A 84 -13.21 50.56 -55.88
C PRO A 84 -12.39 49.38 -55.35
N ILE A 85 -12.04 48.42 -56.22
CA ILE A 85 -11.22 47.25 -55.86
C ILE A 85 -9.82 47.69 -55.45
N LEU A 86 -9.15 48.48 -56.28
CA LEU A 86 -7.79 48.97 -56.00
C LEU A 86 -7.77 49.85 -54.74
N LYS A 87 -8.82 50.66 -54.54
CA LYS A 87 -8.99 51.46 -53.32
C LYS A 87 -9.14 50.57 -52.08
N ALA A 88 -9.97 49.53 -52.14
CA ALA A 88 -10.16 48.59 -51.03
C ALA A 88 -8.86 47.88 -50.65
N LEU A 89 -8.08 47.41 -51.63
CA LEU A 89 -6.77 46.78 -51.41
C LEU A 89 -5.76 47.75 -50.77
N HIS A 90 -5.77 49.01 -51.18
CA HIS A 90 -4.85 50.03 -50.66
C HIS A 90 -5.19 50.49 -49.23
N GLU A 91 -6.48 50.64 -48.92
CA GLU A 91 -6.94 51.17 -47.63
C GLU A 91 -6.88 50.13 -46.52
N HIS A 92 -7.24 48.87 -46.80
CA HIS A 92 -7.50 47.88 -45.75
C HIS A 92 -6.34 46.91 -45.49
N PHE A 93 -5.30 46.90 -46.32
CA PHE A 93 -4.19 45.96 -46.19
C PHE A 93 -2.83 46.67 -46.03
N PRO A 94 -1.90 46.06 -45.26
CA PRO A 94 -0.58 46.64 -45.05
C PRO A 94 0.25 46.64 -46.33
N ALA A 95 1.26 47.53 -46.39
CA ALA A 95 2.22 47.54 -47.49
C ALA A 95 2.97 46.19 -47.54
N GLY A 96 3.11 45.61 -48.73
CA GLY A 96 3.70 44.28 -48.94
C GLY A 96 2.70 43.13 -49.00
N ALA A 97 1.45 43.31 -48.55
CA ALA A 97 0.42 42.27 -48.66
C ALA A 97 0.00 42.01 -50.11
N ILE A 98 0.07 43.03 -50.97
CA ILE A 98 -0.18 42.92 -52.40
C ILE A 98 1.15 43.11 -53.12
N HIS A 99 1.57 42.11 -53.87
CA HIS A 99 2.79 42.19 -54.68
C HIS A 99 2.55 43.07 -55.91
N GLN A 100 1.50 42.77 -56.67
CA GLN A 100 1.08 43.53 -57.85
C GLN A 100 -0.39 43.32 -58.14
N ALA A 101 -1.02 44.28 -58.83
CA ALA A 101 -2.35 44.15 -59.40
C ALA A 101 -2.30 44.21 -60.93
N LEU A 102 -2.73 43.13 -61.59
CA LEU A 102 -2.80 42.99 -63.04
C LEU A 102 -4.24 43.21 -63.49
N ILE A 103 -4.45 44.18 -64.37
CA ILE A 103 -5.76 44.54 -64.89
C ILE A 103 -5.86 44.03 -66.32
N VAL A 104 -6.70 43.03 -66.54
CA VAL A 104 -6.89 42.41 -67.86
C VAL A 104 -7.73 43.35 -68.71
N LYS A 105 -7.12 43.96 -69.72
CA LYS A 105 -7.80 44.92 -70.61
C LYS A 105 -8.68 44.17 -71.63
N PRO A 106 -9.77 44.78 -72.10
CA PRO A 106 -10.53 44.28 -73.24
C PRO A 106 -9.77 44.45 -74.57
N ASP A 107 -9.88 43.47 -75.47
CA ASP A 107 -9.14 43.45 -76.75
C ASP A 107 -9.78 44.31 -77.85
N ASN A 108 -11.02 44.78 -77.65
CA ASN A 108 -11.76 45.54 -78.66
C ASN A 108 -11.07 46.88 -78.96
N PHE A 109 -10.74 47.09 -80.24
CA PHE A 109 -10.10 48.30 -80.79
C PHE A 109 -10.81 49.61 -80.37
N TRP A 110 -12.15 49.60 -80.26
CA TRP A 110 -12.95 50.76 -79.83
C TRP A 110 -12.91 51.08 -78.32
N GLN A 111 -12.51 50.13 -77.47
CA GLN A 111 -12.37 50.37 -76.02
C GLN A 111 -10.98 50.88 -75.61
N LYS A 112 -9.98 50.81 -76.52
CA LYS A 112 -8.61 51.31 -76.29
C LYS A 112 -8.53 52.82 -76.02
N GLN A 113 -9.48 53.64 -76.47
CA GLN A 113 -9.48 55.10 -76.22
C GLN A 113 -10.01 55.50 -74.82
N ARG A 114 -10.62 54.59 -74.04
CA ARG A 114 -11.28 54.92 -72.74
C ARG A 114 -10.51 54.46 -71.50
N THR A 115 -9.31 53.90 -71.65
CA THR A 115 -8.53 53.30 -70.56
C THR A 115 -7.29 54.13 -70.22
N SER A 116 -7.48 55.34 -69.67
CA SER A 116 -6.39 56.04 -68.98
C SER A 116 -6.37 55.60 -67.51
N LEU A 117 -5.23 55.04 -67.07
CA LEU A 117 -4.97 54.80 -65.66
C LEU A 117 -5.03 56.16 -64.93
N GLY A 118 -5.97 56.30 -63.99
CA GLY A 118 -6.03 57.49 -63.15
C GLY A 118 -4.76 57.61 -62.29
N SER A 119 -4.28 58.84 -62.07
CA SER A 119 -3.03 59.17 -61.35
C SER A 119 -3.07 58.92 -59.83
N HIS A 120 -3.63 57.80 -59.36
CA HIS A 120 -3.58 57.41 -57.95
C HIS A 120 -2.35 56.54 -57.67
N LYS A 121 -1.54 56.96 -56.70
CA LYS A 121 -0.36 56.21 -56.24
C LYS A 121 -0.78 55.18 -55.20
N TYR A 122 -0.91 53.92 -55.61
CA TYR A 122 -1.22 52.80 -54.73
C TYR A 122 0.04 52.31 -53.98
N LYS A 123 -0.14 51.45 -52.97
CA LYS A 123 0.95 50.86 -52.15
C LYS A 123 1.65 49.70 -52.87
N PHE A 124 1.19 49.37 -54.07
CA PHE A 124 1.58 48.22 -54.88
C PHE A 124 1.55 48.63 -56.35
N GLU A 125 2.22 47.86 -57.20
CA GLU A 125 2.29 48.12 -58.63
C GLU A 125 0.97 47.74 -59.33
N THR A 126 0.54 48.55 -60.30
CA THR A 126 -0.68 48.30 -61.10
C THR A 126 -0.34 48.28 -62.58
N ASN A 127 -0.51 47.13 -63.23
CA ASN A 127 -0.15 46.92 -64.63
C ASN A 127 -1.37 46.50 -65.46
N MET A 128 -1.56 47.13 -66.62
CA MET A 128 -2.59 46.74 -67.59
C MET A 128 -2.01 45.71 -68.57
N ILE A 129 -2.65 44.55 -68.70
CA ILE A 129 -2.12 43.42 -69.46
C ILE A 129 -3.19 42.84 -70.40
N SER A 130 -2.79 42.32 -71.57
CA SER A 130 -3.67 41.51 -72.41
C SER A 130 -3.77 40.09 -71.85
N ILE A 131 -4.87 39.38 -72.14
CA ILE A 131 -5.03 37.99 -71.69
C ILE A 131 -3.88 37.10 -72.17
N GLU A 132 -3.45 37.26 -73.42
CA GLU A 132 -2.33 36.51 -74.03
C GLU A 132 -0.97 36.69 -73.31
N ALA A 133 -0.82 37.76 -72.52
CA ALA A 133 0.42 38.03 -71.80
C ALA A 133 0.40 37.53 -70.34
N LEU A 134 -0.76 37.11 -69.80
CA LEU A 134 -0.88 36.55 -68.45
C LEU A 134 0.03 35.33 -68.19
N PRO A 135 0.18 34.37 -69.13
CA PRO A 135 1.06 33.20 -68.95
C PRO A 135 2.53 33.53 -68.66
N LYS A 136 2.98 34.76 -68.98
CA LYS A 136 4.33 35.24 -68.70
C LYS A 136 4.56 35.55 -67.21
N ILE A 137 3.49 35.80 -66.46
CA ILE A 137 3.54 36.22 -65.05
C ILE A 137 3.01 35.11 -64.13
N ILE A 138 1.95 34.42 -64.55
CA ILE A 138 1.32 33.31 -63.83
C ILE A 138 1.27 32.14 -64.81
N ASP A 139 1.73 30.96 -64.40
CA ASP A 139 1.66 29.78 -65.27
C ASP A 139 0.21 29.44 -65.64
N SER A 140 -0.03 28.97 -66.87
CA SER A 140 -1.38 28.57 -67.33
C SER A 140 -2.02 27.51 -66.42
N ALA A 141 -1.23 26.65 -65.77
CA ALA A 141 -1.72 25.67 -64.78
C ALA A 141 -2.29 26.31 -63.49
N HIS A 142 -1.99 27.58 -63.23
CA HIS A 142 -2.48 28.33 -62.08
C HIS A 142 -3.55 29.38 -62.45
N LEU A 143 -3.96 29.44 -63.71
CA LEU A 143 -5.03 30.31 -64.22
C LEU A 143 -6.28 29.49 -64.52
N THR A 144 -7.45 30.06 -64.22
CA THR A 144 -8.74 29.43 -64.51
C THR A 144 -9.08 29.54 -66.00
N SER A 145 -10.00 28.70 -66.49
CA SER A 145 -10.34 28.60 -67.92
C SER A 145 -10.89 29.89 -68.52
N ASP A 146 -11.51 30.76 -67.73
CA ASP A 146 -11.96 32.10 -68.17
C ASP A 146 -10.79 33.07 -68.46
N LEU A 147 -9.58 32.75 -68.01
CA LEU A 147 -8.34 33.49 -68.25
C LEU A 147 -7.35 32.71 -69.16
N ASP A 148 -7.86 31.83 -70.02
CA ASP A 148 -7.08 30.95 -70.91
C ASP A 148 -6.08 30.04 -70.17
N GLY A 149 -6.43 29.61 -68.97
CA GLY A 149 -5.65 28.65 -68.16
C GLY A 149 -6.26 27.26 -68.08
N THR A 150 -5.57 26.37 -67.37
CA THR A 150 -5.94 24.95 -67.19
C THR A 150 -6.25 24.57 -65.74
N LEU A 151 -6.23 25.51 -64.80
CA LEU A 151 -6.58 25.27 -63.40
C LEU A 151 -8.07 24.91 -63.28
N PRO A 152 -8.42 23.70 -62.81
CA PRO A 152 -9.80 23.36 -62.54
C PRO A 152 -10.30 24.17 -61.33
N TYR A 153 -11.36 24.95 -61.53
CA TYR A 153 -11.97 25.72 -60.45
C TYR A 153 -13.49 25.78 -60.63
N ASP A 154 -14.20 25.17 -59.68
CA ASP A 154 -15.63 25.37 -59.51
C ASP A 154 -15.88 26.08 -58.18
N HIS A 155 -16.55 27.23 -58.26
CA HIS A 155 -16.74 28.08 -57.08
C HIS A 155 -17.68 27.45 -56.06
N SER A 156 -18.71 26.72 -56.51
CA SER A 156 -19.66 26.04 -55.63
C SER A 156 -18.96 24.92 -54.84
N SER A 157 -18.16 24.10 -55.52
CA SER A 157 -17.34 23.05 -54.93
C SER A 157 -16.28 23.60 -53.98
N TRP A 158 -15.61 24.71 -54.34
CA TRP A 158 -14.67 25.40 -53.44
C TRP A 158 -15.36 25.87 -52.17
N LEU A 159 -16.54 26.49 -52.29
CA LEU A 159 -17.30 27.01 -51.14
C LEU A 159 -17.75 25.88 -50.21
N GLU A 160 -18.29 24.81 -50.78
CA GLU A 160 -18.72 23.63 -50.03
C GLU A 160 -17.56 22.94 -49.29
N THR A 161 -16.41 22.84 -49.94
CA THR A 161 -15.19 22.29 -49.34
C THR A 161 -14.69 23.21 -48.22
N ARG A 162 -14.64 24.52 -48.46
CA ARG A 162 -14.17 25.50 -47.49
C ARG A 162 -15.00 25.50 -46.22
N LEU A 163 -16.32 25.48 -46.34
CA LEU A 163 -17.21 25.43 -45.18
C LEU A 163 -17.05 24.13 -44.40
N ALA A 164 -16.90 23.00 -45.09
CA ALA A 164 -16.68 21.70 -44.44
C ALA A 164 -15.34 21.67 -43.66
N VAL A 165 -14.29 22.27 -44.21
CA VAL A 165 -12.99 22.40 -43.51
C VAL A 165 -13.12 23.26 -42.26
N GLU A 166 -13.84 24.39 -42.34
CA GLU A 166 -14.04 25.26 -41.17
C GLU A 166 -14.90 24.61 -40.08
N GLU A 167 -15.97 23.93 -40.48
CA GLU A 167 -16.82 23.19 -39.54
C GLU A 167 -16.02 22.11 -38.82
N PHE A 168 -15.26 21.30 -39.57
CA PHE A 168 -14.37 20.30 -39.00
C PHE A 168 -13.34 20.92 -38.05
N ALA A 169 -12.60 21.93 -38.51
CA ALA A 169 -11.53 22.54 -37.70
C ALA A 169 -12.07 23.17 -36.41
N TRP A 170 -13.26 23.78 -36.46
CA TRP A 170 -13.89 24.35 -35.29
C TRP A 170 -14.35 23.28 -34.29
N GLN A 171 -15.02 22.22 -34.76
CA GLN A 171 -15.47 21.14 -33.88
C GLN A 171 -14.30 20.34 -33.30
N ALA A 172 -13.23 20.12 -34.08
CA ALA A 172 -12.02 19.48 -33.59
C ALA A 172 -11.34 20.32 -32.50
N ALA A 173 -11.22 21.64 -32.70
CA ALA A 173 -10.67 22.54 -31.69
C ALA A 173 -11.51 22.57 -30.40
N ASP A 174 -12.84 22.69 -30.50
CA ASP A 174 -13.74 22.65 -29.33
C ASP A 174 -13.61 21.32 -28.56
N LEU A 175 -13.50 20.20 -29.27
CA LEU A 175 -13.28 18.91 -28.63
C LEU A 175 -11.92 18.82 -27.95
N LEU A 176 -10.85 19.32 -28.58
CA LEU A 176 -9.52 19.35 -27.98
C LEU A 176 -9.49 20.18 -26.71
N ASP A 177 -10.09 21.38 -26.71
CA ASP A 177 -10.19 22.23 -25.52
C ASP A 177 -10.90 21.49 -24.36
N ARG A 178 -12.01 20.79 -24.66
CA ARG A 178 -12.73 19.98 -23.66
C ARG A 178 -11.94 18.78 -23.15
N LEU A 179 -11.10 18.16 -23.99
CA LEU A 179 -10.23 17.05 -23.57
C LEU A 179 -9.09 17.57 -22.67
N ASP A 180 -8.56 18.76 -22.96
CA ASP A 180 -7.58 19.45 -22.12
C ASP A 180 -8.15 19.81 -20.73
N ASP A 181 -9.38 20.33 -20.66
CA ASP A 181 -10.07 20.59 -19.38
C ASP A 181 -10.17 19.31 -18.51
N LEU A 182 -10.56 18.19 -19.13
CA LEU A 182 -10.62 16.89 -18.44
C LEU A 182 -9.23 16.40 -18.01
N GLN A 183 -8.20 16.69 -18.79
CA GLN A 183 -6.82 16.36 -18.47
C GLN A 183 -6.36 17.12 -17.23
N GLU A 184 -6.65 18.42 -17.13
CA GLU A 184 -6.35 19.23 -15.95
C GLU A 184 -7.05 18.69 -14.69
N ASP A 185 -8.34 18.35 -14.80
CA ASP A 185 -9.09 17.77 -13.69
C ASP A 185 -8.54 16.40 -13.25
N LEU A 186 -8.08 15.57 -14.21
CA LEU A 186 -7.40 14.32 -13.90
C LEU A 186 -6.03 14.55 -13.26
N ALA A 187 -5.30 15.59 -13.65
CA ALA A 187 -3.97 15.89 -13.12
C ALA A 187 -3.98 16.37 -11.65
N ARG A 188 -5.13 16.84 -11.13
CA ARG A 188 -5.28 17.25 -9.72
C ARG A 188 -4.98 16.08 -8.77
N ASN A 189 -4.09 16.31 -7.80
CA ASN A 189 -3.71 15.34 -6.77
C ASN A 189 -4.41 15.64 -5.45
N ASP A 190 -5.66 15.18 -5.31
CA ASP A 190 -6.53 15.45 -4.18
C ASP A 190 -7.04 14.14 -3.55
N PHE A 191 -6.16 13.49 -2.78
CA PHE A 191 -6.50 12.31 -2.00
C PHE A 191 -7.32 12.68 -0.76
N ALA A 192 -8.25 11.83 -0.37
CA ALA A 192 -9.04 12.02 0.84
C ALA A 192 -8.31 11.52 2.09
N ASP A 193 -8.70 12.04 3.24
CA ASP A 193 -8.16 11.68 4.55
C ASP A 193 -8.93 10.57 5.28
N ASP A 194 -10.10 10.19 4.77
CA ASP A 194 -10.93 9.13 5.34
C ASP A 194 -11.48 8.17 4.26
N VAL A 195 -12.06 7.06 4.73
CA VAL A 195 -12.61 5.98 3.88
C VAL A 195 -13.78 6.47 3.01
N SER A 196 -14.64 7.33 3.56
CA SER A 196 -15.83 7.84 2.88
C SER A 196 -15.46 8.78 1.73
N GLY A 197 -14.57 9.73 1.99
CA GLY A 197 -14.01 10.63 1.02
C GLY A 197 -13.22 9.89 -0.07
N ALA A 198 -12.43 8.88 0.30
CA ALA A 198 -11.69 8.07 -0.67
C ALA A 198 -12.64 7.32 -1.62
N LYS A 199 -13.73 6.75 -1.09
CA LYS A 199 -14.79 6.12 -1.89
C LYS A 199 -15.47 7.13 -2.81
N HIS A 200 -15.84 8.31 -2.30
CA HIS A 200 -16.46 9.36 -3.09
C HIS A 200 -15.55 9.83 -4.26
N LYS A 201 -14.24 9.95 -4.04
CA LYS A 201 -13.27 10.27 -5.09
C LYS A 201 -13.20 9.18 -6.18
N ILE A 202 -13.30 7.90 -5.81
CA ILE A 202 -13.39 6.80 -6.78
C ILE A 202 -14.68 6.92 -7.61
N ASP A 203 -15.81 7.26 -7.00
CA ASP A 203 -17.08 7.42 -7.71
C ASP A 203 -17.02 8.60 -8.70
N LEU A 204 -16.46 9.75 -8.29
CA LEU A 204 -16.23 10.89 -9.17
C LEU A 204 -15.30 10.52 -10.33
N HIS A 205 -14.22 9.79 -10.06
CA HIS A 205 -13.29 9.30 -11.08
C HIS A 205 -13.96 8.37 -12.09
N ASN A 206 -14.87 7.51 -11.64
CA ASN A 206 -15.67 6.67 -12.53
C ASN A 206 -16.64 7.48 -13.39
N GLU A 207 -17.17 8.60 -12.90
CA GLU A 207 -18.00 9.51 -13.69
C GLU A 207 -17.16 10.23 -14.77
N MET A 208 -15.95 10.68 -14.44
CA MET A 208 -15.02 11.24 -15.43
C MET A 208 -14.76 10.24 -16.57
N LYS A 209 -14.63 8.94 -16.28
CA LYS A 209 -14.51 7.92 -17.34
C LYS A 209 -15.68 7.97 -18.32
N LYS A 210 -16.90 8.12 -17.82
CA LYS A 210 -18.09 8.19 -18.67
C LYS A 210 -18.08 9.45 -19.53
N GLN A 211 -17.56 10.57 -19.02
CA GLN A 211 -17.40 11.79 -19.79
C GLN A 211 -16.39 11.62 -20.92
N ILE A 212 -15.23 11.00 -20.65
CA ILE A 212 -14.21 10.69 -21.67
C ILE A 212 -14.78 9.78 -22.77
N MET A 213 -15.54 8.74 -22.40
CA MET A 213 -16.14 7.80 -23.34
C MET A 213 -17.30 8.40 -24.15
N LYS A 214 -17.94 9.48 -23.65
CA LYS A 214 -19.01 10.20 -24.35
C LYS A 214 -18.49 11.34 -25.23
N ALA A 215 -17.18 11.58 -25.24
CA ALA A 215 -16.57 12.56 -26.12
C ALA A 215 -16.85 12.18 -27.60
N PRO A 216 -17.35 13.11 -28.44
CA PRO A 216 -17.80 12.83 -29.81
C PRO A 216 -16.64 12.66 -30.80
N VAL A 217 -15.66 11.79 -30.49
CA VAL A 217 -14.49 11.53 -31.37
C VAL A 217 -14.92 10.94 -32.71
N GLU A 218 -15.89 10.02 -32.69
CA GLU A 218 -16.45 9.41 -33.90
C GLU A 218 -17.11 10.45 -34.83
N ASP A 219 -17.74 11.48 -34.27
CA ASP A 219 -18.33 12.56 -35.07
C ASP A 219 -17.26 13.40 -35.77
N ILE A 220 -16.14 13.67 -35.08
CA ILE A 220 -14.98 14.36 -35.67
C ILE A 220 -14.34 13.50 -36.77
N ASP A 221 -14.25 12.19 -36.58
CA ASP A 221 -13.76 11.26 -37.60
C ASP A 221 -14.64 11.31 -38.86
N LEU A 222 -15.97 11.29 -38.70
CA LEU A 222 -16.91 11.37 -39.82
C LEU A 222 -16.80 12.72 -40.56
N LEU A 223 -16.64 13.83 -39.84
CA LEU A 223 -16.40 15.14 -40.44
C LEU A 223 -15.06 15.19 -41.18
N GLY A 224 -14.00 14.67 -40.58
CA GLY A 224 -12.66 14.62 -41.20
C GLY A 224 -12.65 13.76 -42.45
N GLN A 225 -13.26 12.58 -42.41
CA GLN A 225 -13.41 11.69 -43.57
C GLN A 225 -14.20 12.37 -44.71
N ARG A 226 -15.27 13.10 -44.39
CA ARG A 226 -16.05 13.87 -45.37
C ARG A 226 -15.20 14.93 -46.05
N VAL A 227 -14.37 15.65 -45.30
CA VAL A 227 -13.44 16.66 -45.86
C VAL A 227 -12.36 16.00 -46.73
N LEU A 228 -11.76 14.91 -46.25
CA LEU A 228 -10.74 14.16 -47.00
C LEU A 228 -11.29 13.58 -48.31
N GLN A 229 -12.51 13.04 -48.29
CA GLN A 229 -13.17 12.51 -49.48
C GLN A 229 -13.37 13.60 -50.54
N LYS A 230 -13.75 14.82 -50.12
CA LYS A 230 -13.88 15.98 -51.02
C LYS A 230 -12.54 16.40 -51.63
N CYS A 231 -11.45 16.34 -50.85
CA CYS A 231 -10.11 16.63 -51.35
C CYS A 231 -9.63 15.57 -52.35
N CYS A 232 -9.93 14.28 -52.14
CA CYS A 232 -9.55 13.19 -53.03
C CYS A 232 -10.42 13.08 -54.30
N ALA A 233 -11.71 13.45 -54.23
CA ALA A 233 -12.62 13.38 -55.39
C ALA A 233 -12.23 14.33 -56.53
N GLN A 234 -11.43 15.37 -56.23
CA GLN A 234 -10.89 16.29 -57.23
C GLN A 234 -9.66 15.73 -57.96
N ASP A 235 -9.02 14.67 -57.47
CA ASP A 235 -7.86 14.02 -58.13
C ASP A 235 -8.26 13.01 -59.22
N THR A 236 -9.50 12.50 -59.21
CA THR A 236 -9.93 11.39 -60.09
C THR A 236 -10.71 11.82 -61.34
N GLY A 237 -10.59 13.07 -61.76
CA GLY A 237 -11.30 13.62 -62.90
C GLY A 237 -10.80 13.22 -64.30
N GLN A 238 -10.59 11.93 -64.60
CA GLN A 238 -10.62 11.39 -65.97
C GLN A 238 -10.64 9.85 -66.00
N GLY A 239 -11.78 9.28 -66.41
CA GLY A 239 -11.90 7.85 -66.74
C GLY A 239 -13.21 7.22 -66.22
N GLY A 240 -14.29 7.34 -66.98
CA GLY A 240 -15.56 6.67 -66.67
C GLY A 240 -15.55 5.17 -67.01
N GLY A 241 -16.40 4.41 -66.31
CA GLY A 241 -16.75 3.03 -66.67
C GLY A 241 -17.35 2.28 -65.49
N GLY A 242 -18.69 2.23 -65.43
CA GLY A 242 -19.44 1.57 -64.36
C GLY A 242 -19.38 0.04 -64.39
N GLY A 243 -19.81 -0.57 -63.28
CA GLY A 243 -19.98 -2.01 -63.15
C GLY A 243 -20.36 -2.43 -61.73
N SER A 244 -21.65 -2.38 -61.44
CA SER A 244 -22.28 -2.96 -60.25
C SER A 244 -22.03 -4.46 -60.16
N GLY A 245 -21.80 -4.99 -58.95
CA GLY A 245 -21.73 -6.43 -58.73
C GLY A 245 -21.58 -6.80 -57.25
N SER A 246 -22.72 -7.04 -56.60
CA SER A 246 -22.82 -7.65 -55.26
C SER A 246 -22.27 -9.08 -55.23
N GLY A 247 -21.72 -9.51 -54.09
CA GLY A 247 -21.49 -10.93 -53.79
C GLY A 247 -20.56 -11.15 -52.61
N GLY A 248 -21.10 -11.60 -51.48
CA GLY A 248 -20.34 -12.01 -50.30
C GLY A 248 -19.66 -13.37 -50.47
N GLY A 249 -18.76 -13.71 -49.53
CA GLY A 249 -18.15 -15.05 -49.48
C GLY A 249 -16.94 -15.13 -48.56
N SER A 250 -17.12 -15.86 -47.47
CA SER A 250 -16.16 -16.26 -46.45
C SER A 250 -15.10 -17.29 -46.92
N VAL A 251 -13.94 -17.27 -46.24
CA VAL A 251 -13.10 -18.40 -45.75
C VAL A 251 -12.25 -19.23 -46.73
N GLY A 252 -10.98 -19.44 -46.31
CA GLY A 252 -10.17 -20.66 -46.52
C GLY A 252 -8.90 -20.44 -47.34
N GLY A 253 -7.72 -20.29 -46.72
CA GLY A 253 -6.73 -21.38 -46.53
C GLY A 253 -5.78 -21.44 -47.74
N GLY A 254 -4.46 -21.42 -47.67
CA GLY A 254 -3.48 -21.78 -46.65
C GLY A 254 -2.19 -22.18 -47.39
N GLY A 255 -1.02 -21.86 -46.82
CA GLY A 255 0.32 -22.38 -47.15
C GLY A 255 1.01 -21.82 -48.41
N ASP A 256 2.32 -21.58 -48.47
CA ASP A 256 3.40 -21.81 -47.51
C ASP A 256 4.69 -21.08 -47.99
N ASN A 257 5.59 -20.84 -47.03
CA ASN A 257 7.06 -20.76 -47.14
C ASN A 257 7.79 -19.47 -47.58
N ASN A 258 8.23 -18.80 -46.52
CA ASN A 258 9.45 -17.99 -46.29
C ASN A 258 10.76 -18.74 -46.69
N PRO A 259 11.98 -18.22 -46.40
CA PRO A 259 12.66 -16.93 -46.69
C PRO A 259 13.97 -17.15 -47.50
N SER A 260 14.68 -16.09 -47.89
CA SER A 260 16.04 -15.80 -47.39
C SER A 260 16.86 -14.83 -48.26
N ALA A 261 17.48 -13.91 -47.53
CA ALA A 261 18.63 -13.07 -47.80
C ALA A 261 19.70 -13.57 -48.78
N GLY A 262 20.42 -12.61 -49.38
CA GLY A 262 21.87 -12.73 -49.55
C GLY A 262 22.45 -12.10 -50.82
N GLY A 263 22.84 -10.83 -50.70
CA GLY A 263 24.13 -10.26 -51.13
C GLY A 263 24.84 -10.76 -52.39
N GLY A 264 25.07 -9.80 -53.29
CA GLY A 264 26.43 -9.51 -53.77
C GLY A 264 26.80 -10.04 -55.16
N GLY A 265 27.14 -9.11 -56.06
CA GLY A 265 28.22 -9.36 -57.01
C GLY A 265 27.92 -9.11 -58.48
N ASN A 266 28.45 -7.98 -58.95
CA ASN A 266 29.19 -7.79 -60.19
C ASN A 266 28.53 -7.16 -61.43
N VAL A 267 29.35 -6.30 -62.01
CA VAL A 267 29.17 -5.30 -63.07
C VAL A 267 29.60 -5.88 -64.43
N VAL A 268 29.22 -5.17 -65.50
CA VAL A 268 29.66 -5.23 -66.92
C VAL A 268 28.71 -6.02 -67.83
N GLY A 269 28.10 -5.50 -68.90
CA GLY A 269 28.15 -4.20 -69.56
C GLY A 269 27.36 -4.23 -70.89
N GLY A 270 27.01 -3.06 -71.43
CA GLY A 270 26.39 -2.83 -72.77
C GLY A 270 24.90 -3.23 -72.86
N ASN A 271 24.00 -2.51 -73.53
CA ASN A 271 24.14 -1.57 -74.63
C ASN A 271 22.91 -0.64 -74.68
N GLN A 272 23.10 0.55 -75.25
CA GLN A 272 22.08 1.59 -75.45
C GLN A 272 21.03 1.18 -76.49
N THR A 273 19.75 1.34 -76.16
CA THR A 273 18.69 1.75 -77.12
C THR A 273 17.74 2.69 -76.38
N ALA A 274 17.90 4.00 -76.65
CA ALA A 274 17.01 5.04 -76.19
C ALA A 274 15.66 4.92 -76.93
N SER A 275 14.60 4.59 -76.20
CA SER A 275 13.23 4.88 -76.60
C SER A 275 12.71 6.00 -75.70
N ASP A 276 12.57 7.17 -76.31
CA ASP A 276 12.01 8.40 -75.76
C ASP A 276 10.57 8.12 -75.28
N GLN A 277 10.38 7.99 -73.97
CA GLN A 277 9.08 8.04 -73.32
C GLN A 277 9.11 9.20 -72.35
N SER A 278 8.61 10.34 -72.80
CA SER A 278 8.25 11.47 -71.95
C SER A 278 7.35 10.98 -70.82
N PRO A 279 7.61 11.33 -69.55
CA PRO A 279 6.66 11.06 -68.48
C PRO A 279 5.37 11.85 -68.77
N PRO A 280 4.18 11.32 -68.40
CA PRO A 280 2.95 12.11 -68.47
C PRO A 280 3.10 13.35 -67.57
N PRO A 281 2.45 14.48 -67.90
CA PRO A 281 2.55 15.68 -67.08
C PRO A 281 2.03 15.35 -65.68
N ALA A 282 2.84 15.62 -64.67
CA ALA A 282 2.42 15.56 -63.28
C ALA A 282 1.21 16.48 -63.13
N VAL A 283 0.05 15.90 -62.81
CA VAL A 283 -1.12 16.67 -62.40
C VAL A 283 -0.70 17.42 -61.14
N THR A 284 -0.49 18.72 -61.26
CA THR A 284 -0.10 19.58 -60.15
C THR A 284 -1.28 19.64 -59.18
N VAL A 285 -1.27 18.78 -58.17
CA VAL A 285 -2.22 18.87 -57.05
C VAL A 285 -2.12 20.27 -56.48
N SER A 286 -3.24 20.97 -56.34
CA SER A 286 -3.27 22.31 -55.77
C SER A 286 -2.70 22.25 -54.35
N GLN A 287 -1.59 22.97 -54.10
CA GLN A 287 -0.90 23.03 -52.79
C GLN A 287 -1.86 23.30 -51.62
N ASP A 288 -2.92 24.08 -51.85
CA ASP A 288 -3.94 24.38 -50.84
C ASP A 288 -4.74 23.14 -50.40
N LEU A 289 -5.00 22.18 -51.30
CA LEU A 289 -5.68 20.94 -50.96
C LEU A 289 -4.79 20.01 -50.14
N THR A 290 -3.48 20.02 -50.42
CA THR A 290 -2.49 19.30 -49.61
C THR A 290 -2.41 19.87 -48.19
N ASP A 291 -2.40 21.19 -48.05
CA ASP A 291 -2.40 21.87 -46.76
C ASP A 291 -3.68 21.54 -45.95
N VAL A 292 -4.85 21.54 -46.59
CA VAL A 292 -6.12 21.13 -45.98
C VAL A 292 -6.08 19.67 -45.55
N ARG A 293 -5.57 18.77 -46.40
CA ARG A 293 -5.43 17.35 -46.07
C ARG A 293 -4.57 17.16 -44.83
N ASN A 294 -3.43 17.84 -44.77
CA ASN A 294 -2.52 17.77 -43.63
C ASN A 294 -3.16 18.33 -42.36
N LEU A 295 -3.88 19.45 -42.46
CA LEU A 295 -4.64 20.02 -41.34
C LEU A 295 -5.66 19.03 -40.78
N VAL A 296 -6.43 18.35 -41.64
CA VAL A 296 -7.42 17.36 -41.21
C VAL A 296 -6.76 16.18 -40.53
N LEU A 297 -5.72 15.60 -41.14
CA LEU A 297 -5.00 14.46 -40.57
C LEU A 297 -4.37 14.80 -39.22
N GLN A 298 -3.75 15.98 -39.09
CA GLN A 298 -3.13 16.43 -37.85
C GLN A 298 -4.16 16.62 -36.73
N ASN A 299 -5.33 17.19 -37.02
CA ASN A 299 -6.37 17.37 -36.01
C ASN A 299 -7.01 16.04 -35.60
N LEU A 300 -7.24 15.12 -36.55
CA LEU A 300 -7.71 13.77 -36.23
C LEU A 300 -6.71 13.06 -35.31
N GLU A 301 -5.42 13.08 -35.66
CA GLU A 301 -4.37 12.49 -34.83
C GLU A 301 -4.32 13.14 -33.44
N ALA A 302 -4.42 14.47 -33.35
CA ALA A 302 -4.43 15.19 -32.09
C ALA A 302 -5.62 14.78 -31.20
N VAL A 303 -6.83 14.68 -31.75
CA VAL A 303 -8.03 14.26 -31.01
C VAL A 303 -7.88 12.82 -30.50
N HIS A 304 -7.46 11.89 -31.35
CA HIS A 304 -7.24 10.48 -30.98
C HIS A 304 -6.14 10.35 -29.92
N SER A 305 -5.02 11.04 -30.11
CA SER A 305 -3.89 11.04 -29.19
C SER A 305 -4.29 11.60 -27.82
N SER A 306 -5.01 12.73 -27.80
CA SER A 306 -5.50 13.35 -26.57
C SER A 306 -6.47 12.43 -25.82
N GLN A 307 -7.45 11.82 -26.50
CA GLN A 307 -8.36 10.87 -25.86
C GLN A 307 -7.61 9.65 -25.30
N GLN A 308 -6.67 9.08 -26.06
CA GLN A 308 -5.87 7.94 -25.60
C GLN A 308 -5.01 8.31 -24.40
N HIS A 309 -4.37 9.48 -24.41
CA HIS A 309 -3.58 9.98 -23.30
C HIS A 309 -4.44 10.16 -22.04
N LEU A 310 -5.63 10.73 -22.20
CA LEU A 310 -6.59 10.93 -21.13
C LEU A 310 -7.03 9.60 -20.49
N LEU A 311 -7.26 8.56 -21.29
CA LEU A 311 -7.54 7.21 -20.80
C LEU A 311 -6.36 6.60 -20.03
N GLN A 312 -5.12 6.85 -20.47
CA GLN A 312 -3.92 6.39 -19.75
C GLN A 312 -3.79 7.10 -18.39
N LEU A 313 -3.95 8.43 -18.35
CA LEU A 313 -3.96 9.21 -17.11
C LEU A 313 -5.07 8.73 -16.17
N TRP A 314 -6.26 8.46 -16.70
CA TRP A 314 -7.37 7.90 -15.95
C TRP A 314 -7.02 6.56 -15.31
N HIS A 315 -6.39 5.64 -16.05
CA HIS A 315 -5.95 4.34 -15.53
C HIS A 315 -4.90 4.49 -14.43
N HIS A 316 -3.94 5.40 -14.61
CA HIS A 316 -2.92 5.67 -13.60
C HIS A 316 -3.53 6.26 -12.31
N LYS A 317 -4.43 7.24 -12.43
CA LYS A 317 -5.12 7.84 -11.28
C LYS A 317 -6.03 6.83 -10.58
N LYS A 318 -6.69 5.93 -11.32
CA LYS A 318 -7.47 4.84 -10.73
C LYS A 318 -6.63 4.00 -9.77
N LEU A 319 -5.46 3.55 -10.22
CA LEU A 319 -4.56 2.76 -9.39
C LEU A 319 -4.18 3.50 -8.10
N LYS A 320 -3.88 4.80 -8.18
CA LYS A 320 -3.57 5.61 -6.99
C LYS A 320 -4.76 5.80 -6.07
N LEU A 321 -5.97 6.00 -6.59
CA LEU A 321 -7.19 6.13 -5.79
C LEU A 321 -7.54 4.80 -5.09
N ASP A 322 -7.39 3.67 -5.78
CA ASP A 322 -7.58 2.34 -5.18
C ASP A 322 -6.58 2.10 -4.04
N GLN A 323 -5.32 2.48 -4.23
CA GLN A 323 -4.29 2.44 -3.17
C GLN A 323 -4.63 3.39 -2.01
N CYS A 324 -5.06 4.62 -2.29
CA CYS A 324 -5.49 5.56 -1.24
C CYS A 324 -6.65 4.99 -0.42
N PHE A 325 -7.63 4.36 -1.05
CA PHE A 325 -8.76 3.73 -0.35
C PHE A 325 -8.29 2.57 0.54
N GLN A 326 -7.39 1.72 0.05
CA GLN A 326 -6.78 0.64 0.84
C GLN A 326 -6.02 1.19 2.05
N LEU A 327 -5.27 2.29 1.88
CA LEU A 327 -4.57 2.95 2.97
C LEU A 327 -5.55 3.44 4.05
N ARG A 328 -6.65 4.10 3.68
CA ARG A 328 -7.62 4.61 4.67
C ARG A 328 -8.33 3.50 5.42
N LEU A 329 -8.62 2.36 4.76
CA LEU A 329 -9.15 1.18 5.45
C LEU A 329 -8.13 0.62 6.45
N PHE A 330 -6.87 0.47 6.03
CA PHE A 330 -5.80 -0.01 6.90
C PHE A 330 -5.60 0.90 8.12
N GLU A 331 -5.56 2.22 7.92
CA GLU A 331 -5.41 3.20 9.00
C GLU A 331 -6.58 3.15 9.97
N GLN A 332 -7.82 3.11 9.47
CA GLN A 332 -9.00 2.99 10.31
C GLN A 332 -9.00 1.70 11.15
N ASP A 333 -8.59 0.57 10.55
CA ASP A 333 -8.50 -0.70 11.28
C ASP A 333 -7.39 -0.67 12.33
N CYS A 334 -6.23 -0.05 12.04
CA CYS A 334 -5.16 0.15 13.01
C CYS A 334 -5.62 1.04 14.17
N GLU A 335 -6.32 2.14 13.88
CA GLU A 335 -6.78 3.09 14.88
C GLU A 335 -7.75 2.42 15.88
N LYS A 336 -8.71 1.64 15.38
CA LYS A 336 -9.59 0.83 16.24
C LYS A 336 -8.81 -0.10 17.18
N MET A 337 -7.74 -0.72 16.68
CA MET A 337 -6.92 -1.61 17.52
C MET A 337 -6.07 -0.82 18.53
N PHE A 338 -5.52 0.34 18.15
CA PHE A 338 -4.82 1.21 19.10
C PHE A 338 -5.75 1.71 20.21
N GLU A 339 -6.95 2.18 19.86
CA GLU A 339 -7.96 2.61 20.84
C GLU A 339 -8.31 1.47 21.79
N TRP A 340 -8.54 0.27 21.25
CA TRP A 340 -8.84 -0.91 22.07
C TRP A 340 -7.67 -1.24 23.02
N ILE A 341 -6.43 -1.29 22.53
CA ILE A 341 -5.25 -1.59 23.35
C ILE A 341 -5.09 -0.54 24.46
N CYS A 342 -5.19 0.75 24.11
CA CYS A 342 -5.06 1.84 25.08
C CYS A 342 -6.14 1.74 26.17
N HIS A 343 -7.41 1.60 25.77
CA HIS A 343 -8.53 1.48 26.71
C HIS A 343 -8.37 0.28 27.65
N ASN A 344 -8.06 -0.90 27.12
CA ASN A 344 -7.94 -2.12 27.92
C ASN A 344 -6.67 -2.13 28.78
N ARG A 345 -5.59 -1.48 28.34
CA ARG A 345 -4.40 -1.26 29.17
C ARG A 345 -4.72 -0.39 30.37
N ASP A 346 -5.52 0.67 30.20
CA ASP A 346 -5.92 1.52 31.31
C ASP A 346 -6.80 0.77 32.32
N VAL A 347 -7.78 0.00 31.84
CA VAL A 347 -8.63 -0.86 32.70
C VAL A 347 -7.79 -1.93 33.41
N PHE A 348 -6.86 -2.56 32.70
CA PHE A 348 -5.94 -3.54 33.26
C PHE A 348 -5.12 -2.94 34.41
N LEU A 349 -4.49 -1.79 34.19
CA LEU A 349 -3.67 -1.16 35.22
C LEU A 349 -4.46 -0.64 36.43
N LEU A 350 -5.77 -0.40 36.32
CA LEU A 350 -6.60 0.09 37.43
C LEU A 350 -7.08 -1.02 38.37
N ASN A 351 -7.34 -2.23 37.86
CA ASN A 351 -7.98 -3.30 38.62
C ASN A 351 -7.13 -4.58 38.76
N TYR A 352 -5.98 -4.69 38.06
CA TYR A 352 -5.27 -5.97 37.87
C TYR A 352 -3.84 -5.96 38.40
N VAL A 353 -3.63 -5.38 39.58
CA VAL A 353 -2.32 -5.39 40.29
C VAL A 353 -2.35 -6.21 41.58
N GLU A 354 -3.54 -6.52 42.10
CA GLU A 354 -3.71 -7.38 43.28
C GLU A 354 -3.36 -8.85 42.98
N ILE A 355 -2.81 -9.53 44.00
CA ILE A 355 -2.44 -10.96 43.97
C ILE A 355 -3.30 -11.85 44.89
N GLY A 356 -4.16 -11.23 45.71
CA GLY A 356 -4.95 -11.90 46.74
C GLY A 356 -4.16 -12.21 48.02
N HIS A 357 -4.87 -12.25 49.15
CA HIS A 357 -4.30 -12.50 50.48
C HIS A 357 -4.62 -13.89 51.05
N THR A 358 -5.47 -14.66 50.36
CA THR A 358 -5.89 -16.02 50.69
C THR A 358 -5.91 -16.88 49.43
N TYR A 359 -5.92 -18.20 49.58
CA TYR A 359 -6.01 -19.12 48.45
C TYR A 359 -7.26 -18.86 47.61
N GLN A 360 -8.41 -18.68 48.27
CA GLN A 360 -9.68 -18.44 47.60
C GLN A 360 -9.67 -17.16 46.77
N LEU A 361 -9.16 -16.05 47.34
CA LEU A 361 -9.11 -14.77 46.63
C LEU A 361 -8.09 -14.80 45.49
N ALA A 362 -6.90 -15.36 45.72
CA ALA A 362 -5.88 -15.51 44.67
C ALA A 362 -6.40 -16.36 43.50
N LYS A 363 -7.16 -17.42 43.79
CA LYS A 363 -7.77 -18.28 42.77
C LYS A 363 -8.87 -17.56 42.00
N GLN A 364 -9.74 -16.82 42.67
CA GLN A 364 -10.75 -15.99 42.00
C GLN A 364 -10.10 -14.98 41.05
N LEU A 365 -9.08 -14.25 41.51
CA LEU A 365 -8.33 -13.31 40.68
C LEU A 365 -7.66 -13.98 39.48
N GLN A 366 -7.14 -15.21 39.65
CA GLN A 366 -6.59 -16.01 38.56
C GLN A 366 -7.65 -16.37 37.50
N GLU A 367 -8.84 -16.81 37.93
CA GLU A 367 -9.94 -17.19 37.04
C GLU A 367 -10.48 -15.97 36.27
N GLU A 368 -10.67 -14.83 36.95
CA GLU A 368 -11.09 -13.56 36.33
C GLU A 368 -10.06 -13.07 35.29
N HIS A 369 -8.77 -13.15 35.63
CA HIS A 369 -7.68 -12.81 34.71
C HIS A 369 -7.64 -13.75 33.50
N GLN A 370 -7.77 -15.06 33.70
CA GLN A 370 -7.82 -16.02 32.59
C GLN A 370 -8.97 -15.73 31.64
N HIS A 371 -10.15 -15.40 32.16
CA HIS A 371 -11.30 -15.02 31.33
C HIS A 371 -11.01 -13.77 30.49
N PHE A 372 -10.40 -12.75 31.10
CA PHE A 372 -9.99 -11.53 30.39
C PHE A 372 -8.91 -11.80 29.32
N ALA A 373 -7.88 -12.58 29.65
CA ALA A 373 -6.81 -12.94 28.72
C ALA A 373 -7.34 -13.74 27.52
N MET A 374 -8.24 -14.71 27.75
CA MET A 374 -8.91 -15.45 26.67
C MET A 374 -9.77 -14.53 25.80
N SER A 375 -10.51 -13.59 26.42
CA SER A 375 -11.34 -12.62 25.68
C SER A 375 -10.50 -11.71 24.78
N SER A 376 -9.24 -11.44 25.18
CA SER A 376 -8.28 -10.63 24.41
C SER A 376 -7.72 -11.36 23.18
N MET A 377 -7.86 -12.69 23.09
CA MET A 377 -7.32 -13.49 21.97
C MET A 377 -7.97 -13.14 20.61
N ASN A 378 -9.24 -12.71 20.62
CA ASN A 378 -9.90 -12.25 19.38
C ASN A 378 -9.19 -11.02 18.79
N VAL A 379 -8.65 -10.15 19.65
CA VAL A 379 -7.91 -8.95 19.23
C VAL A 379 -6.57 -9.35 18.63
N TYR A 380 -5.87 -10.31 19.24
CA TYR A 380 -4.64 -10.86 18.67
C TYR A 380 -4.84 -11.36 17.24
N VAL A 381 -5.90 -12.13 17.00
CA VAL A 381 -6.21 -12.65 15.65
C VAL A 381 -6.48 -11.50 14.69
N ASN A 382 -7.21 -10.47 15.12
CA ASN A 382 -7.50 -9.31 14.29
C ASN A 382 -6.24 -8.50 13.94
N ILE A 383 -5.36 -8.27 14.91
CA ILE A 383 -4.08 -7.58 14.69
C ILE A 383 -3.22 -8.35 13.69
N ASN A 384 -3.10 -9.68 13.82
CA ASN A 384 -2.35 -10.48 12.84
C ASN A 384 -2.93 -10.39 11.43
N ARG A 385 -4.26 -10.33 11.30
CA ARG A 385 -4.91 -10.12 10.01
C ARG A 385 -4.55 -8.75 9.42
N ILE A 386 -4.57 -7.69 10.23
CA ILE A 386 -4.20 -6.33 9.81
C ILE A 386 -2.72 -6.29 9.39
N LEU A 387 -1.82 -6.91 10.16
CA LEU A 387 -0.40 -7.01 9.81
C LEU A 387 -0.19 -7.78 8.50
N SER A 388 -0.99 -8.83 8.25
CA SER A 388 -0.96 -9.56 6.98
C SER A 388 -1.45 -8.72 5.79
N VAL A 389 -2.43 -7.84 6.01
CA VAL A 389 -2.84 -6.84 5.01
C VAL A 389 -1.70 -5.86 4.75
N ALA A 390 -1.06 -5.35 5.80
CA ALA A 390 0.07 -4.43 5.67
C ALA A 390 1.21 -5.03 4.83
N SER A 391 1.63 -6.27 5.11
CA SER A 391 2.66 -6.97 4.34
C SER A 391 2.28 -7.08 2.86
N ARG A 392 1.04 -7.49 2.54
CA ARG A 392 0.58 -7.58 1.15
C ARG A 392 0.58 -6.24 0.42
N LEU A 393 0.20 -5.16 1.10
CA LEU A 393 0.24 -3.82 0.51
C LEU A 393 1.69 -3.39 0.23
N ILE A 394 2.60 -3.65 1.17
CA ILE A 394 4.03 -3.34 1.03
C ILE A 394 4.64 -4.13 -0.13
N ASP A 395 4.43 -5.45 -0.16
CA ASP A 395 4.98 -6.35 -1.19
C ASP A 395 4.38 -6.05 -2.57
N GLY A 396 3.14 -5.57 -2.61
CA GLY A 396 2.47 -5.09 -3.81
C GLY A 396 2.96 -3.74 -4.35
N GLY A 397 3.96 -3.11 -3.71
CA GLY A 397 4.54 -1.84 -4.17
C GLY A 397 3.63 -0.63 -3.94
N HIS A 398 2.81 -0.65 -2.90
CA HIS A 398 1.91 0.46 -2.56
C HIS A 398 2.66 1.79 -2.37
N TYR A 399 2.13 2.91 -2.90
CA TYR A 399 2.85 4.20 -2.88
C TYR A 399 3.24 4.67 -1.46
N ALA A 400 2.43 4.32 -0.45
CA ALA A 400 2.64 4.63 0.96
C ALA A 400 3.32 3.50 1.78
N ALA A 401 4.01 2.54 1.16
CA ALA A 401 4.55 1.36 1.83
C ALA A 401 5.43 1.66 3.07
N ALA A 402 6.22 2.74 3.04
CA ALA A 402 7.04 3.15 4.18
C ALA A 402 6.20 3.55 5.41
N HIS A 403 5.11 4.29 5.19
CA HIS A 403 4.18 4.69 6.24
C HIS A 403 3.41 3.49 6.79
N ILE A 404 2.88 2.64 5.91
CA ILE A 404 2.19 1.38 6.30
C ILE A 404 3.10 0.53 7.19
N ARG A 405 4.37 0.36 6.80
CA ARG A 405 5.37 -0.39 7.59
C ARG A 405 5.57 0.22 8.98
N SER A 406 5.68 1.54 9.07
CA SER A 406 5.85 2.26 10.33
C SER A 406 4.66 2.04 11.27
N VAL A 407 3.43 2.22 10.76
CA VAL A 407 2.20 2.03 11.54
C VAL A 407 2.03 0.56 11.97
N ALA A 408 2.21 -0.39 11.06
CA ALA A 408 2.14 -1.82 11.37
C ALA A 408 3.15 -2.23 12.47
N SER A 409 4.39 -1.74 12.37
CA SER A 409 5.43 -2.02 13.37
C SER A 409 5.14 -1.37 14.73
N ARG A 410 4.44 -0.24 14.76
CA ARG A 410 3.97 0.38 16.01
C ARG A 410 2.83 -0.43 16.63
N LEU A 411 1.87 -0.90 15.82
CA LEU A 411 0.75 -1.71 16.29
C LEU A 411 1.23 -3.05 16.87
N ASP A 412 2.13 -3.75 16.15
CA ASP A 412 2.72 -5.01 16.60
C ASP A 412 3.47 -4.86 17.93
N ARG A 413 4.28 -3.79 18.09
CA ARG A 413 4.97 -3.50 19.35
C ARG A 413 3.99 -3.21 20.48
N ALA A 414 3.01 -2.32 20.27
CA ALA A 414 2.02 -1.98 21.28
C ALA A 414 1.24 -3.22 21.77
N TRP A 415 0.90 -4.13 20.85
CA TRP A 415 0.27 -5.41 21.21
C TRP A 415 1.21 -6.31 22.00
N LYS A 416 2.46 -6.49 21.56
CA LYS A 416 3.45 -7.34 22.25
C LYS A 416 3.72 -6.86 23.67
N ASP A 417 3.84 -5.55 23.86
CA ASP A 417 4.03 -4.95 25.18
C ASP A 417 2.82 -5.21 26.09
N PHE A 418 1.59 -5.09 25.57
CA PHE A 418 0.38 -5.40 26.32
C PHE A 418 0.28 -6.90 26.65
N ALA A 419 0.54 -7.77 25.68
CA ALA A 419 0.52 -9.22 25.84
C ALA A 419 1.56 -9.71 26.86
N ALA A 420 2.76 -9.13 26.86
CA ALA A 420 3.78 -9.41 27.86
C ALA A 420 3.28 -9.11 29.28
N GLY A 421 2.57 -7.99 29.48
CA GLY A 421 1.95 -7.67 30.77
C GLY A 421 0.86 -8.69 31.20
N LEU A 422 0.09 -9.23 30.24
CA LEU A 422 -0.88 -10.30 30.52
C LEU A 422 -0.18 -11.60 30.96
N ASP A 423 0.91 -11.97 30.29
CA ASP A 423 1.68 -13.17 30.59
C ASP A 423 2.36 -13.06 31.97
N GLU A 424 2.95 -11.90 32.28
CA GLU A 424 3.56 -11.64 33.59
C GLU A 424 2.54 -11.74 34.73
N ARG A 425 1.35 -11.16 34.56
CA ARG A 425 0.27 -11.29 35.55
C ARG A 425 -0.21 -12.73 35.70
N THR A 426 -0.30 -13.47 34.60
CA THR A 426 -0.64 -14.91 34.62
C THR A 426 0.35 -15.68 35.50
N ALA A 427 1.64 -15.43 35.34
CA ALA A 427 2.69 -16.07 36.12
C ALA A 427 2.60 -15.73 37.62
N VAL A 428 2.41 -14.45 37.96
CA VAL A 428 2.27 -14.01 39.37
C VAL A 428 1.06 -14.64 40.05
N LEU A 429 -0.11 -14.62 39.41
CA LEU A 429 -1.32 -15.17 40.01
C LEU A 429 -1.20 -16.69 40.19
N ALA A 430 -0.59 -17.40 39.24
CA ALA A 430 -0.32 -18.83 39.40
C ALA A 430 0.60 -19.11 40.60
N LEU A 431 1.67 -18.32 40.78
CA LEU A 431 2.54 -18.42 41.95
C LEU A 431 1.81 -18.06 43.25
N SER A 432 0.94 -17.03 43.23
CA SER A 432 0.14 -16.62 44.38
C SER A 432 -0.82 -17.72 44.84
N VAL A 433 -1.54 -18.34 43.91
CA VAL A 433 -2.45 -19.47 44.20
C VAL A 433 -1.70 -20.62 44.85
N ILE A 434 -0.56 -21.03 44.28
CA ILE A 434 0.24 -22.13 44.81
C ILE A 434 0.79 -21.78 46.20
N PHE A 435 1.32 -20.57 46.39
CA PHE A 435 1.85 -20.13 47.68
C PHE A 435 0.77 -20.14 48.76
N HIS A 436 -0.35 -19.46 48.54
CA HIS A 436 -1.43 -19.37 49.53
C HIS A 436 -2.03 -20.75 49.83
N HIS A 437 -2.22 -21.62 48.82
CA HIS A 437 -2.69 -22.99 49.04
C HIS A 437 -1.76 -23.77 49.99
N LYS A 438 -0.44 -23.71 49.73
CA LYS A 438 0.56 -24.40 50.56
C LYS A 438 0.67 -23.78 51.95
N ALA A 439 0.58 -22.45 52.06
CA ALA A 439 0.65 -21.73 53.32
C ALA A 439 -0.53 -22.07 54.24
N GLU A 440 -1.75 -22.05 53.70
CA GLU A 440 -2.97 -22.44 54.43
C GLU A 440 -2.91 -23.92 54.82
N GLN A 441 -2.53 -24.82 53.90
CA GLN A 441 -2.35 -26.25 54.18
C GLN A 441 -1.33 -26.49 55.31
N TYR A 442 -0.24 -25.72 55.36
CA TYR A 442 0.72 -25.80 56.46
C TYR A 442 0.05 -25.44 57.79
N VAL A 443 -0.65 -24.31 57.85
CA VAL A 443 -1.32 -23.83 59.06
C VAL A 443 -2.42 -24.79 59.53
N GLU A 444 -3.19 -25.37 58.62
CA GLU A 444 -4.21 -26.39 58.92
C GLU A 444 -3.63 -27.64 59.58
N ASN A 445 -2.40 -28.03 59.21
CA ASN A 445 -1.72 -29.20 59.78
C ASN A 445 -1.06 -28.93 61.15
N VAL A 446 -0.79 -27.66 61.50
CA VAL A 446 -0.12 -27.29 62.75
C VAL A 446 -0.78 -27.88 64.01
N PRO A 447 -2.12 -27.82 64.20
CA PRO A 447 -2.76 -28.41 65.38
C PRO A 447 -2.54 -29.92 65.50
N ALA A 448 -2.66 -30.65 64.39
CA ALA A 448 -2.47 -32.11 64.35
C ALA A 448 -1.02 -32.49 64.67
N TRP A 449 -0.06 -31.78 64.07
CA TRP A 449 1.37 -31.95 64.35
C TRP A 449 1.74 -31.62 65.79
N LYS A 450 1.16 -30.55 66.34
CA LYS A 450 1.32 -30.19 67.76
C LYS A 450 0.78 -31.29 68.66
N GLN A 451 -0.42 -31.80 68.38
CA GLN A 451 -1.02 -32.90 69.15
C GLN A 451 -0.17 -34.18 69.05
N ALA A 452 0.33 -34.54 67.88
CA ALA A 452 1.19 -35.71 67.70
C ALA A 452 2.55 -35.55 68.42
N SER A 453 3.06 -34.33 68.55
CA SER A 453 4.31 -34.02 69.24
C SER A 453 4.16 -33.91 70.77
N GLU A 454 2.97 -33.59 71.28
CA GLU A 454 2.68 -33.48 72.71
C GLU A 454 1.97 -34.72 73.29
N GLY A 455 1.20 -35.42 72.46
CA GLY A 455 0.32 -36.51 72.84
C GLY A 455 1.00 -37.89 72.84
N GLY A 456 0.42 -38.79 73.65
CA GLY A 456 0.79 -40.20 73.74
C GLY A 456 1.67 -40.52 74.95
N ASN A 457 1.26 -41.55 75.71
CA ASN A 457 2.13 -42.13 76.74
C ASN A 457 3.36 -42.73 76.06
N ILE A 458 4.53 -42.47 76.63
CA ILE A 458 5.77 -43.08 76.16
C ILE A 458 5.69 -44.59 76.43
N PRO A 459 5.79 -45.45 75.40
CA PRO A 459 5.68 -46.90 75.58
C PRO A 459 6.76 -47.46 76.52
N SER A 460 6.45 -48.61 77.12
CA SER A 460 7.38 -49.34 77.97
C SER A 460 8.20 -50.38 77.23
N GLU A 461 7.71 -50.88 76.10
CA GLU A 461 8.32 -51.97 75.33
C GLU A 461 9.29 -51.45 74.28
N ILE A 462 10.43 -52.12 74.11
CA ILE A 462 11.53 -51.72 73.19
C ILE A 462 11.02 -51.57 71.76
N VAL A 463 10.34 -52.59 71.23
CA VAL A 463 9.80 -52.58 69.85
C VAL A 463 8.81 -51.43 69.63
N MET A 464 7.96 -51.16 70.62
CA MET A 464 6.99 -50.05 70.56
C MET A 464 7.67 -48.68 70.64
N LEU A 465 8.79 -48.56 71.37
CA LEU A 465 9.62 -47.35 71.42
C LEU A 465 10.31 -47.09 70.09
N GLU A 466 10.90 -48.11 69.46
CA GLU A 466 11.53 -48.01 68.14
C GLU A 466 10.51 -47.58 67.08
N ASN A 467 9.32 -48.20 67.07
CA ASN A 467 8.22 -47.79 66.21
C ASN A 467 7.79 -46.34 66.45
N SER A 468 7.68 -45.93 67.72
CA SER A 468 7.32 -44.56 68.09
C SER A 468 8.39 -43.55 67.65
N ILE A 469 9.68 -43.91 67.72
CA ILE A 469 10.79 -43.09 67.24
C ILE A 469 10.73 -42.94 65.71
N HIS A 470 10.47 -44.02 64.99
CA HIS A 470 10.32 -43.98 63.52
C HIS A 470 9.12 -43.12 63.10
N GLN A 471 7.96 -43.27 63.75
CA GLN A 471 6.78 -42.42 63.50
C GLN A 471 7.08 -40.94 63.82
N HIS A 472 7.78 -40.66 64.92
CA HIS A 472 8.18 -39.31 65.31
C HIS A 472 9.16 -38.69 64.30
N GLN A 473 10.10 -39.47 63.76
CA GLN A 473 11.02 -39.03 62.72
C GLN A 473 10.30 -38.71 61.40
N SER A 474 9.41 -39.61 60.96
CA SER A 474 8.59 -39.40 59.74
C SER A 474 7.71 -38.15 59.85
N LEU A 475 7.14 -37.89 61.03
CA LEU A 475 6.37 -36.67 61.29
C LEU A 475 7.21 -35.40 61.05
N TYR A 476 8.46 -35.36 61.53
CA TYR A 476 9.35 -34.20 61.35
C TYR A 476 9.77 -34.00 59.90
N GLU A 477 10.04 -35.10 59.19
CA GLU A 477 10.32 -35.05 57.74
C GLU A 477 9.14 -34.46 56.98
N ALA A 478 7.90 -34.85 57.32
CA ALA A 478 6.69 -34.27 56.74
C ALA A 478 6.55 -32.76 57.06
N MET A 479 6.82 -32.34 58.30
CA MET A 479 6.82 -30.92 58.67
C MET A 479 7.87 -30.12 57.88
N CYS A 480 9.09 -30.65 57.76
CA CYS A 480 10.19 -30.01 57.04
C CYS A 480 9.91 -29.92 55.54
N GLN A 481 9.32 -30.96 54.95
CA GLN A 481 8.90 -30.96 53.56
C GLN A 481 7.85 -29.87 53.32
N ALA A 482 6.78 -29.84 54.12
CA ALA A 482 5.72 -28.83 53.98
C ALA A 482 6.26 -27.40 54.14
N TYR A 483 7.16 -27.17 55.10
CA TYR A 483 7.83 -25.88 55.26
C TYR A 483 8.69 -25.50 54.05
N THR A 484 9.46 -26.47 53.52
CA THR A 484 10.32 -26.26 52.36
C THR A 484 9.52 -25.93 51.10
N GLU A 485 8.37 -26.59 50.92
CA GLU A 485 7.45 -26.31 49.81
C GLU A 485 6.91 -24.86 49.89
N VAL A 486 6.41 -24.43 51.04
CA VAL A 486 5.92 -23.05 51.25
C VAL A 486 7.03 -22.03 51.02
N HIS A 487 8.22 -22.27 51.59
CA HIS A 487 9.34 -21.34 51.48
C HIS A 487 9.90 -21.26 50.04
N SER A 488 9.87 -22.37 49.30
CA SER A 488 10.26 -22.41 47.90
C SER A 488 9.29 -21.62 47.00
N THR A 489 7.98 -21.80 47.21
CA THR A 489 6.96 -21.09 46.42
C THR A 489 6.93 -19.60 46.77
N SER A 490 7.13 -19.24 48.03
CA SER A 490 7.19 -17.84 48.46
C SER A 490 8.38 -17.09 47.87
N LYS A 491 9.57 -17.72 47.82
CA LYS A 491 10.74 -17.14 47.15
C LYS A 491 10.50 -16.84 45.68
N LYS A 492 9.87 -17.78 44.95
CA LYS A 492 9.52 -17.59 43.54
C LYS A 492 8.55 -16.43 43.36
N LEU A 493 7.51 -16.36 44.21
CA LEU A 493 6.53 -15.29 44.17
C LEU A 493 7.15 -13.93 44.47
N LEU A 494 7.97 -13.82 45.52
CA LEU A 494 8.66 -12.58 45.89
C LEU A 494 9.61 -12.10 44.78
N TYR A 495 10.36 -13.01 44.16
CA TYR A 495 11.22 -12.68 43.02
C TYR A 495 10.40 -12.09 41.86
N GLN A 496 9.26 -12.72 41.53
CA GLN A 496 8.41 -12.24 40.44
C GLN A 496 7.77 -10.88 40.77
N LEU A 497 7.35 -10.66 42.03
CA LEU A 497 6.80 -9.38 42.47
C LEU A 497 7.85 -8.26 42.42
N ASP A 498 9.08 -8.54 42.86
CA ASP A 498 10.19 -7.58 42.78
C ASP A 498 10.52 -7.21 41.32
N HIS A 499 10.55 -8.19 40.42
CA HIS A 499 10.70 -7.94 38.98
C HIS A 499 9.61 -6.99 38.46
N LEU A 500 8.35 -7.21 38.82
CA LEU A 500 7.25 -6.34 38.38
C LEU A 500 7.32 -4.93 38.95
N VAL A 501 7.71 -4.78 40.21
CA VAL A 501 7.97 -3.46 40.81
C VAL A 501 9.06 -2.72 40.04
N GLN A 502 10.13 -3.40 39.65
CA GLN A 502 11.20 -2.81 38.84
C GLN A 502 10.71 -2.40 37.46
N VAL A 503 9.96 -3.26 36.77
CA VAL A 503 9.36 -2.97 35.45
C VAL A 503 8.43 -1.76 35.52
N CYS A 504 7.55 -1.69 36.53
CA CYS A 504 6.64 -0.56 36.72
C CYS A 504 7.36 0.77 37.04
N ASN A 505 8.54 0.71 37.66
CA ASN A 505 9.33 1.90 38.01
C ASN A 505 10.30 2.36 36.91
N GLN A 506 10.43 1.64 35.79
CA GLN A 506 11.29 2.09 34.69
C GLN A 506 10.73 3.35 34.01
N PRO A 507 11.56 4.39 33.79
CA PRO A 507 11.13 5.56 33.02
C PRO A 507 10.95 5.16 31.55
N GLY A 508 9.70 5.04 31.11
CA GLY A 508 9.37 4.70 29.72
C GLY A 508 10.02 5.65 28.70
N THR A 509 10.58 5.09 27.64
CA THR A 509 11.34 5.77 26.58
C THR A 509 10.51 6.66 25.64
N ASP A 510 9.19 6.76 25.82
CA ASP A 510 8.28 7.49 24.91
C ASP A 510 7.55 8.69 25.55
N LYS A 511 8.10 9.32 26.59
CA LYS A 511 7.56 10.59 27.14
C LYS A 511 7.93 11.84 26.32
N LYS A 512 8.08 11.74 24.99
CA LYS A 512 8.48 12.87 24.12
C LYS A 512 7.41 13.41 23.17
N HIS A 513 6.18 12.90 23.21
CA HIS A 513 5.05 13.57 22.56
C HIS A 513 4.07 14.06 23.62
N GLY A 514 3.93 15.38 23.66
CA GLY A 514 3.32 16.13 24.74
C GLY A 514 1.84 15.83 24.89
N ASP A 515 1.51 15.00 25.87
CA ASP A 515 0.23 15.07 26.56
C ASP A 515 0.31 14.46 27.98
N SER A 516 1.45 14.66 28.67
CA SER A 516 1.70 14.16 30.03
C SER A 516 0.83 14.78 31.13
N LYS A 517 -0.11 15.68 30.81
CA LYS A 517 -0.98 16.32 31.82
C LYS A 517 -2.24 15.53 32.16
N LYS A 518 -2.57 14.46 31.44
CA LYS A 518 -3.76 13.61 31.75
C LYS A 518 -3.50 12.46 32.72
N TYR A 519 -2.24 12.15 33.04
CA TYR A 519 -1.89 10.99 33.88
C TYR A 519 -1.78 11.29 35.38
N GLU A 520 -1.83 12.56 35.81
CA GLU A 520 -1.68 12.94 37.22
C GLU A 520 -2.96 12.79 38.07
N ASN A 521 -4.11 12.48 37.44
CA ASN A 521 -5.42 12.37 38.10
C ASN A 521 -6.03 10.96 38.03
N ARG A 522 -5.23 9.89 38.22
CA ARG A 522 -5.77 8.52 38.32
C ARG A 522 -6.37 8.25 39.71
N PRO A 523 -7.56 7.62 39.82
CA PRO A 523 -8.14 7.20 41.09
C PRO A 523 -7.51 5.93 41.70
N GLY A 524 -6.74 5.17 40.92
CA GLY A 524 -5.96 3.99 41.38
C GLY A 524 -4.47 4.32 41.36
N GLY A 525 -3.77 4.01 42.44
CA GLY A 525 -2.39 4.43 42.74
C GLY A 525 -1.32 3.94 41.76
N ASN A 526 -0.05 4.01 42.17
CA ASN A 526 1.08 3.50 41.40
C ASN A 526 1.05 1.95 41.41
N PRO A 527 0.96 1.26 40.25
CA PRO A 527 1.00 -0.22 40.18
C PRO A 527 2.16 -0.86 40.94
N ALA A 528 3.31 -0.18 41.03
CA ALA A 528 4.45 -0.65 41.82
C ALA A 528 4.18 -0.68 43.34
N ALA A 529 3.31 0.20 43.84
CA ALA A 529 2.91 0.23 45.25
C ALA A 529 2.09 -1.02 45.62
N ASP A 530 1.16 -1.43 44.76
CA ASP A 530 0.28 -2.58 45.02
C ASP A 530 1.06 -3.91 45.00
N TYR A 531 2.02 -4.08 44.07
CA TYR A 531 2.93 -5.24 44.11
C TYR A 531 3.83 -5.24 45.34
N SER A 532 4.25 -4.06 45.81
CA SER A 532 5.05 -3.93 47.04
C SER A 532 4.23 -4.32 48.28
N GLU A 533 2.94 -3.95 48.31
CA GLU A 533 2.01 -4.39 49.36
C GLU A 533 1.80 -5.91 49.34
N GLY A 534 1.60 -6.50 48.15
CA GLY A 534 1.54 -7.95 47.98
C GLY A 534 2.79 -8.67 48.49
N ALA A 535 3.98 -8.14 48.21
CA ALA A 535 5.24 -8.70 48.71
C ALA A 535 5.35 -8.62 50.24
N SER A 536 4.92 -7.51 50.84
CA SER A 536 4.86 -7.32 52.29
C SER A 536 3.94 -8.35 52.96
N HIS A 537 2.76 -8.60 52.38
CA HIS A 537 1.84 -9.64 52.84
C HIS A 537 2.47 -11.03 52.80
N VAL A 538 3.10 -11.40 51.68
CA VAL A 538 3.78 -12.70 51.54
C VAL A 538 4.86 -12.88 52.61
N LEU A 539 5.65 -11.85 52.90
CA LEU A 539 6.65 -11.88 53.97
C LEU A 539 6.01 -12.08 55.36
N ALA A 540 4.89 -11.42 55.64
CA ALA A 540 4.17 -11.59 56.91
C ALA A 540 3.69 -13.04 57.12
N VAL A 541 3.14 -13.67 56.08
CA VAL A 541 2.70 -15.07 56.11
C VAL A 541 3.88 -16.02 56.32
N ILE A 542 5.02 -15.80 55.64
CA ILE A 542 6.24 -16.61 55.85
C ILE A 542 6.72 -16.50 57.30
N HIS A 543 6.74 -15.30 57.88
CA HIS A 543 7.14 -15.11 59.27
C HIS A 543 6.21 -15.83 60.25
N GLN A 544 4.90 -15.79 60.00
CA GLN A 544 3.93 -16.55 60.78
C GLN A 544 4.21 -18.06 60.71
N ILE A 545 4.45 -18.61 59.52
CA ILE A 545 4.73 -20.04 59.32
C ILE A 545 6.06 -20.44 59.97
N LEU A 546 7.10 -19.61 59.85
CA LEU A 546 8.39 -19.82 60.50
C LEU A 546 8.25 -19.90 62.04
N ASN A 547 7.42 -19.04 62.63
CA ASN A 547 7.14 -19.08 64.07
C ASN A 547 6.45 -20.39 64.48
N HIS A 548 5.45 -20.85 63.73
CA HIS A 548 4.82 -22.15 63.97
C HIS A 548 5.81 -23.30 63.83
N HIS A 549 6.66 -23.28 62.79
CA HIS A 549 7.68 -24.30 62.55
C HIS A 549 8.66 -24.44 63.72
N ARG A 550 9.23 -23.31 64.19
CA ARG A 550 10.13 -23.28 65.34
C ARG A 550 9.47 -23.80 66.62
N ALA A 551 8.21 -23.44 66.85
CA ALA A 551 7.47 -23.91 68.03
C ALA A 551 7.19 -25.42 67.99
N LEU A 552 6.87 -25.97 66.81
CA LEU A 552 6.70 -27.41 66.61
C LEU A 552 8.02 -28.16 66.78
N GLU A 553 9.10 -27.65 66.20
CA GLU A 553 10.44 -28.23 66.29
C GLU A 553 10.92 -28.34 67.74
N GLN A 554 10.70 -27.32 68.58
CA GLN A 554 11.02 -27.37 70.01
C GLN A 554 10.28 -28.51 70.72
N LYS A 555 8.98 -28.67 70.47
CA LYS A 555 8.15 -29.72 71.08
C LYS A 555 8.57 -31.11 70.59
N TRP A 556 8.81 -31.22 69.29
CA TRP A 556 9.31 -32.43 68.67
C TRP A 556 10.65 -32.84 69.28
N HIS A 557 11.59 -31.91 69.45
CA HIS A 557 12.90 -32.17 70.03
C HIS A 557 12.79 -32.65 71.48
N ALA A 558 11.92 -32.02 72.29
CA ALA A 558 11.67 -32.45 73.65
C ALA A 558 11.12 -33.89 73.74
N LYS A 559 10.19 -34.27 72.86
CA LYS A 559 9.66 -35.65 72.80
C LYS A 559 10.72 -36.65 72.29
N LYS A 560 11.54 -36.26 71.31
CA LYS A 560 12.66 -37.07 70.80
C LYS A 560 13.61 -37.46 71.93
N ILE A 561 14.07 -36.49 72.72
CA ILE A 561 14.96 -36.74 73.86
C ILE A 561 14.33 -37.76 74.82
N LYS A 562 13.05 -37.58 75.19
CA LYS A 562 12.35 -38.50 76.11
C LYS A 562 12.22 -39.91 75.54
N LEU A 563 11.91 -40.07 74.26
CA LEU A 563 11.81 -41.38 73.60
C LEU A 563 13.16 -42.11 73.59
N HIS A 564 14.23 -41.43 73.19
CA HIS A 564 15.57 -42.02 73.14
C HIS A 564 16.11 -42.34 74.54
N GLN A 565 15.91 -41.46 75.52
CA GLN A 565 16.27 -41.74 76.92
C GLN A 565 15.51 -42.95 77.47
N ARG A 566 14.22 -43.08 77.13
CA ARG A 566 13.42 -44.24 77.54
C ARG A 566 13.90 -45.53 76.89
N LEU A 567 14.22 -45.50 75.59
CA LEU A 567 14.77 -46.65 74.87
C LEU A 567 16.12 -47.07 75.47
N ALA A 568 17.02 -46.12 75.70
CA ALA A 568 18.32 -46.39 76.33
C ALA A 568 18.15 -47.02 77.73
N LEU A 569 17.23 -46.48 78.56
CA LEU A 569 16.92 -47.06 79.86
C LEU A 569 16.38 -48.50 79.76
N ARG A 570 15.54 -48.79 78.76
CA ARG A 570 14.99 -50.14 78.58
C ARG A 570 16.02 -51.13 78.07
N LEU A 571 16.87 -50.73 77.14
CA LEU A 571 18.01 -51.55 76.69
C LEU A 571 18.96 -51.85 77.85
N PHE A 572 19.29 -50.84 78.66
CA PHE A 572 20.08 -51.01 79.89
C PHE A 572 19.42 -52.01 80.85
N GLN A 573 18.12 -51.90 81.09
CA GLN A 573 17.40 -52.82 81.98
C GLN A 573 17.41 -54.27 81.45
N GLU A 574 17.28 -54.46 80.14
CA GLU A 574 17.35 -55.77 79.51
C GLU A 574 18.75 -56.37 79.61
N ASP A 575 19.79 -55.58 79.36
CA ASP A 575 21.18 -56.01 79.48
C ASP A 575 21.52 -56.39 80.95
N VAL A 576 21.09 -55.58 81.94
CA VAL A 576 21.25 -55.91 83.36
C VAL A 576 20.51 -57.19 83.73
N LYS A 577 19.28 -57.36 83.23
CA LYS A 577 18.49 -58.58 83.46
C LYS A 577 19.20 -59.80 82.87
N GLN A 578 19.74 -59.72 81.66
CA GLN A 578 20.52 -60.81 81.06
C GLN A 578 21.73 -61.19 81.91
N VAL A 579 22.45 -60.22 82.47
CA VAL A 579 23.56 -60.48 83.40
C VAL A 579 23.07 -61.16 84.68
N LEU A 580 21.99 -60.69 85.29
CA LEU A 580 21.41 -61.28 86.51
C LEU A 580 20.89 -62.70 86.27
N ASP A 581 20.18 -62.92 85.17
CA ASP A 581 19.68 -64.24 84.76
C ASP A 581 20.84 -65.20 84.50
N TRP A 582 21.94 -64.71 83.89
CA TRP A 582 23.15 -65.51 83.69
C TRP A 582 23.80 -65.90 85.03
N LEU A 583 23.92 -64.96 85.97
CA LEU A 583 24.44 -65.23 87.32
C LEU A 583 23.58 -66.26 88.07
N ALA A 584 22.25 -66.13 88.01
CA ALA A 584 21.33 -67.04 88.68
C ALA A 584 21.33 -68.45 88.06
N ASN A 585 21.35 -68.56 86.73
CA ASN A 585 21.22 -69.83 86.02
C ASN A 585 22.55 -70.58 85.87
N HIS A 586 23.67 -69.86 85.78
CA HIS A 586 24.98 -70.47 85.58
C HIS A 586 25.89 -70.31 86.81
N GLY A 587 25.99 -69.10 87.37
CA GLY A 587 26.83 -68.80 88.53
C GLY A 587 26.41 -69.57 89.79
N GLU A 588 25.17 -69.38 90.24
CA GLU A 588 24.65 -70.04 91.44
C GLU A 588 24.59 -71.57 91.30
N VAL A 589 24.32 -72.07 90.09
CA VAL A 589 24.34 -73.51 89.79
C VAL A 589 25.75 -74.07 89.89
N PHE A 590 26.75 -73.33 89.40
CA PHE A 590 28.16 -73.71 89.53
C PHE A 590 28.57 -73.78 91.01
N ILE A 591 28.26 -72.76 91.81
CA ILE A 591 28.58 -72.71 93.24
C ILE A 591 27.93 -73.89 93.98
N ARG A 592 26.64 -74.18 93.73
CA ARG A 592 25.93 -75.31 94.36
C ARG A 592 26.51 -76.67 94.03
N LYS A 593 27.01 -76.87 92.80
CA LYS A 593 27.59 -78.16 92.36
C LYS A 593 29.05 -78.35 92.81
N ASN A 594 29.75 -77.28 93.14
CA ASN A 594 31.19 -77.28 93.44
C ASN A 594 31.48 -76.85 94.89
N THR A 595 30.95 -77.59 95.87
CA THR A 595 31.04 -77.26 97.31
C THR A 595 32.28 -77.80 98.03
N GLY A 596 33.22 -78.44 97.33
CA GLY A 596 34.39 -79.05 97.95
C GLY A 596 35.62 -79.07 97.05
N ILE A 597 36.79 -79.19 97.66
CA ILE A 597 38.11 -79.12 97.01
C ILE A 597 38.63 -80.46 96.46
N GLY A 598 37.84 -81.55 96.59
CA GLY A 598 38.24 -82.91 96.21
C GLY A 598 39.05 -83.63 97.29
N ARG A 599 38.62 -84.85 97.68
CA ARG A 599 39.25 -85.64 98.76
C ARG A 599 40.49 -86.45 98.31
N ASN A 600 40.85 -86.37 97.03
CA ASN A 600 42.03 -87.01 96.45
C ASN A 600 42.48 -86.26 95.19
N LEU A 601 43.69 -86.53 94.71
CA LEU A 601 44.30 -85.85 93.55
C LEU A 601 43.42 -85.89 92.29
N GLN A 602 42.77 -87.02 92.02
CA GLN A 602 41.93 -87.18 90.82
C GLN A 602 40.66 -86.32 90.89
N LYS A 603 39.98 -86.29 92.05
CA LYS A 603 38.82 -85.41 92.25
C LYS A 603 39.22 -83.93 92.29
N ALA A 604 40.34 -83.58 92.92
CA ALA A 604 40.84 -82.20 92.96
C ALA A 604 41.14 -81.67 91.55
N ARG A 605 41.77 -82.48 90.67
CA ARG A 605 41.99 -82.13 89.25
C ARG A 605 40.69 -81.95 88.46
N VAL A 606 39.65 -82.73 88.76
CA VAL A 606 38.32 -82.56 88.11
C VAL A 606 37.67 -81.25 88.53
N TYR A 607 37.69 -80.91 89.83
CA TYR A 607 37.17 -79.62 90.33
C TYR A 607 37.97 -78.44 89.77
N GLN A 608 39.31 -78.55 89.70
CA GLN A 608 40.16 -77.53 89.08
C GLN A 608 39.81 -77.30 87.62
N LYS A 609 39.73 -78.36 86.79
CA LYS A 609 39.35 -78.22 85.37
C LYS A 609 37.95 -77.66 85.20
N SER A 610 37.00 -78.05 86.05
CA SER A 610 35.64 -77.51 86.01
C SER A 610 35.60 -76.02 86.38
N HIS A 611 36.46 -75.58 87.31
CA HIS A 611 36.59 -74.18 87.70
C HIS A 611 37.23 -73.35 86.59
N GLU A 612 38.37 -73.78 86.05
CA GLU A 612 39.03 -73.13 84.91
C GLU A 612 38.09 -73.03 83.70
N HIS A 613 37.30 -74.08 83.43
CA HIS A 613 36.30 -74.04 82.36
C HIS A 613 35.18 -73.02 82.63
N PHE A 614 34.63 -73.01 83.85
CA PHE A 614 33.60 -72.04 84.23
C PHE A 614 34.12 -70.60 84.21
N GLU A 615 35.34 -70.37 84.69
CA GLU A 615 36.02 -69.07 84.65
C GLU A 615 36.14 -68.55 83.22
N ASN A 616 36.59 -69.39 82.27
CA ASN A 616 36.67 -69.01 80.86
C ASN A 616 35.29 -68.67 80.27
N VAL A 617 34.26 -69.46 80.55
CA VAL A 617 32.89 -69.19 80.09
C VAL A 617 32.35 -67.90 80.71
N ALA A 618 32.56 -67.70 82.00
CA ALA A 618 32.17 -66.48 82.71
C ALA A 618 32.86 -65.25 82.12
N GLN A 619 34.16 -65.33 81.89
CA GLN A 619 34.95 -64.24 81.31
C GLN A 619 34.44 -63.89 79.92
N VAL A 620 34.21 -64.87 79.03
CA VAL A 620 33.72 -64.59 77.68
C VAL A 620 32.27 -64.06 77.70
N SER A 621 31.36 -64.73 78.39
CA SER A 621 29.94 -64.39 78.38
C SER A 621 29.66 -63.06 79.09
N VAL A 622 30.21 -62.85 80.28
CA VAL A 622 30.00 -61.61 81.04
C VAL A 622 30.73 -60.45 80.39
N CYS A 623 31.97 -60.62 79.88
CA CYS A 623 32.63 -59.55 79.14
C CYS A 623 31.89 -59.22 77.84
N THR A 624 31.30 -60.18 77.14
CA THR A 624 30.51 -59.89 75.92
C THR A 624 29.26 -59.08 76.25
N LEU A 625 28.54 -59.43 77.32
CA LEU A 625 27.36 -58.68 77.78
C LEU A 625 27.73 -57.26 78.26
N VAL A 626 28.83 -57.12 79.02
CA VAL A 626 29.33 -55.82 79.51
C VAL A 626 29.93 -54.97 78.37
N HIS A 627 30.56 -55.58 77.38
CA HIS A 627 31.11 -54.84 76.24
C HIS A 627 30.00 -54.37 75.29
N THR A 628 28.93 -55.15 75.15
CA THR A 628 27.71 -54.75 74.44
C THR A 628 27.03 -53.56 75.13
N PHE A 629 27.09 -53.52 76.47
CA PHE A 629 26.55 -52.44 77.30
C PHE A 629 27.32 -51.11 77.16
N TYR A 630 28.65 -51.14 76.98
CA TYR A 630 29.46 -49.92 76.86
C TYR A 630 29.50 -49.30 75.46
N ASN A 631 29.11 -50.05 74.42
CA ASN A 631 29.24 -49.65 73.02
C ASN A 631 27.88 -49.41 72.30
N LYS A 632 26.75 -49.49 73.02
CA LYS A 632 25.43 -49.06 72.56
C LYS A 632 25.08 -47.71 73.19
#